data_AF-A0A922SH61-F1
#
_entry.id   AF-A0A922SH61-F1
#
_cell.length_a   1.000
_cell.length_b   1.000
_cell.length_c   1.000
_cell.angle_alpha   90.00
_cell.angle_beta   90.00
_cell.angle_gamma   90.00
#
_symmetry.space_group_name_H-M   'P 1'
#
loop_
_entity.id
_entity.type
_entity.pdbx_description
1 polymer ?
#
loop_
_entity_poly.entity_id
_entity_poly.type
_entity_poly.pdbx_seq_one_letter_code
_entity_poly.pdbx_strand_id
1 'polypeptide(L)'
;MTLGFRMKMKAKSTRHWLAACFVIGLILYFWWLISKITLLESQNKVFKTQLKYSQYNTLVKKISVDSVTTYEVPVIPDAVGTLCETVHIALVLKYSCYNAEGYLSQVQWIRNSHYSGIYALVKLLFPDILPDSISQAIVLDSDLTFLCDVAELWAMFRNMTDDQFIGLVENESNWYYTNKPNRWPALGRGYNTGVMLLDLKKIRTTTDWTRLWRDAVNENIKRLNYTTLADQDVINAIIKNQPHNTLELSSEVQHQNP
;
A
#
# COMPACT_ATOMS: atom_id res chain seq x y z
N MET A 1 72.73 52.50 1.67
CA MET A 1 72.89 52.11 0.26
C MET A 1 72.39 50.68 0.16
N THR A 2 71.14 50.47 -0.27
CA THR A 2 70.58 49.13 -0.39
C THR A 2 69.62 49.10 -1.58
N LEU A 3 70.04 48.33 -2.57
CA LEU A 3 69.44 48.15 -3.89
C LEU A 3 68.13 47.37 -3.77
N GLY A 4 67.02 47.92 -4.27
CA GLY A 4 65.77 47.17 -4.42
C GLY A 4 65.76 46.38 -5.72
N PHE A 5 65.79 45.04 -5.64
CA PHE A 5 65.51 44.16 -6.78
C PHE A 5 64.03 43.72 -6.72
N ARG A 6 63.27 44.10 -7.74
CA ARG A 6 61.84 43.78 -7.88
C ARG A 6 61.69 42.55 -8.78
N MET A 7 61.40 41.38 -8.21
CA MET A 7 61.08 40.17 -8.98
C MET A 7 59.55 40.08 -9.20
N LYS A 8 59.09 40.25 -10.44
CA LYS A 8 57.69 40.01 -10.84
C LYS A 8 57.50 38.51 -11.06
N MET A 9 56.73 37.85 -10.18
CA MET A 9 56.18 36.52 -10.47
C MET A 9 54.89 36.65 -11.28
N LYS A 10 54.82 35.91 -12.40
CA LYS A 10 53.73 35.92 -13.38
C LYS A 10 52.80 34.73 -13.07
N ALA A 11 51.78 34.94 -12.23
CA ALA A 11 50.73 33.94 -12.02
C ALA A 11 49.71 34.02 -13.18
N LYS A 12 49.91 33.20 -14.23
CA LYS A 12 48.99 33.11 -15.36
C LYS A 12 48.51 31.66 -15.51
N SER A 13 47.17 31.50 -15.56
CA SER A 13 46.48 30.39 -16.23
C SER A 13 46.27 29.04 -15.51
N THR A 14 45.69 29.03 -14.30
CA THR A 14 45.11 27.79 -13.70
C THR A 14 43.64 27.88 -13.31
N ARG A 15 43.07 29.09 -13.15
CA ARG A 15 41.64 29.26 -12.77
C ARG A 15 40.64 28.99 -13.91
N HIS A 16 41.01 29.24 -15.17
CA HIS A 16 40.11 29.04 -16.31
C HIS A 16 39.85 27.55 -16.62
N TRP A 17 40.86 26.70 -16.42
CA TRP A 17 40.73 25.26 -16.65
C TRP A 17 39.81 24.59 -15.62
N LEU A 18 39.89 24.99 -14.34
CA LEU A 18 39.00 24.47 -13.29
C LEU A 18 37.54 24.88 -13.51
N ALA A 19 37.30 26.13 -13.94
CA ALA A 19 35.95 26.59 -14.28
C ALA A 19 35.40 25.85 -15.51
N ALA A 20 36.22 25.61 -16.54
CA ALA A 20 35.83 24.84 -17.71
C ALA A 20 35.49 23.38 -17.35
N CYS A 21 36.30 22.72 -16.52
CA CYS A 21 36.02 21.35 -16.05
C CYS A 21 34.72 21.27 -15.23
N PHE A 22 34.42 22.28 -14.40
CA PHE A 22 33.18 22.31 -13.62
C PHE A 22 31.94 22.48 -14.51
N VAL A 23 32.01 23.35 -15.52
CA VAL A 23 30.94 23.54 -16.50
C VAL A 23 30.71 22.27 -17.33
N ILE A 24 31.78 21.60 -17.77
CA ILE A 24 31.68 20.33 -18.50
C ILE A 24 31.05 19.23 -17.62
N GLY A 25 31.46 19.14 -16.34
CA GLY A 25 30.89 18.20 -15.38
C GLY A 25 29.39 18.42 -15.16
N LEU A 26 28.95 19.67 -15.04
CA LEU A 26 27.52 20.00 -14.94
C LEU A 26 26.76 19.62 -16.21
N ILE A 27 27.30 19.92 -17.40
CA ILE A 27 26.67 19.56 -18.67
C ILE A 27 26.51 18.04 -18.77
N LEU A 28 27.55 17.27 -18.46
CA LEU A 28 27.50 15.80 -18.48
C LEU A 28 26.50 15.25 -17.46
N TYR A 29 26.43 15.83 -16.26
CA TYR A 29 25.46 15.45 -15.23
C TYR A 29 24.02 15.71 -15.69
N PHE A 30 23.73 16.90 -16.23
CA PHE A 30 22.40 17.22 -16.75
C PHE A 30 22.04 16.36 -17.96
N TRP A 31 23.00 16.05 -18.83
CA TRP A 31 22.78 15.16 -19.97
C TRP A 31 22.48 13.71 -19.52
N TRP A 32 23.19 13.23 -18.50
CA TRP A 32 22.90 11.94 -17.86
C TRP A 32 21.53 11.91 -17.18
N LEU A 33 21.15 12.98 -16.48
CA LEU A 33 19.85 13.10 -15.82
C LEU A 33 18.70 13.12 -16.84
N ILE A 34 18.83 13.89 -17.93
CA ILE A 34 17.85 13.93 -19.01
C ILE A 34 17.73 12.56 -19.69
N SER A 35 18.85 11.87 -19.95
CA SER A 35 18.84 10.51 -20.52
C SER A 35 18.07 9.52 -19.65
N LYS A 36 18.20 9.61 -18.31
CA LYS A 36 17.42 8.78 -17.38
C LYS A 36 15.93 9.11 -17.38
N ILE A 37 15.57 10.40 -17.46
CA ILE A 37 14.16 10.82 -17.58
C ILE A 37 13.56 10.31 -18.89
N THR A 38 14.25 10.47 -20.02
CA THR A 38 13.79 9.98 -21.32
C THR A 38 13.65 8.46 -21.35
N LEU A 39 14.57 7.72 -20.70
CA LEU A 39 14.46 6.27 -20.56
C LEU A 39 13.22 5.87 -19.76
N LEU A 40 12.96 6.55 -18.63
CA LEU A 40 11.78 6.31 -17.80
C LEU A 40 10.47 6.65 -18.54
N GLU A 41 10.44 7.74 -19.30
CA GLU A 41 9.29 8.11 -20.13
C GLU A 41 9.03 7.09 -21.24
N SER A 42 10.10 6.61 -21.89
CA SER A 42 10.02 5.56 -22.91
C SER A 42 9.50 4.25 -22.32
N GLN A 43 10.04 3.81 -21.19
CA GLN A 43 9.56 2.63 -20.47
C GLN A 43 8.08 2.80 -20.08
N ASN A 44 7.69 3.94 -19.51
CA ASN A 44 6.32 4.21 -19.12
C ASN A 44 5.35 4.23 -20.32
N LYS A 45 5.79 4.73 -21.48
CA LYS A 45 5.02 4.68 -22.74
C LYS A 45 4.85 3.24 -23.25
N VAL A 46 5.91 2.43 -23.18
CA VAL A 46 5.86 1.00 -23.51
C VAL A 46 4.90 0.26 -22.57
N PHE A 47 5.00 0.50 -21.25
CA PHE A 47 4.09 -0.05 -20.24
C PHE A 47 2.63 0.32 -20.50
N LYS A 48 2.32 1.60 -20.76
CA LYS A 48 0.96 2.05 -21.09
C LYS A 48 0.43 1.39 -22.38
N THR A 49 1.30 1.13 -23.35
CA THR A 49 0.93 0.49 -24.62
C THR A 49 0.68 -1.00 -24.42
N GLN A 50 1.52 -1.68 -23.65
CA GLN A 50 1.34 -3.09 -23.29
C GLN A 50 0.11 -3.31 -22.42
N LEU A 51 -0.18 -2.41 -21.47
CA LEU A 51 -1.41 -2.45 -20.67
C LEU A 51 -2.67 -2.29 -21.53
N LYS A 52 -2.67 -1.36 -22.49
CA LYS A 52 -3.78 -1.20 -23.46
C LYS A 52 -3.96 -2.44 -24.34
N TYR A 53 -2.87 -3.04 -24.82
CA TYR A 53 -2.92 -4.26 -25.64
C TYR A 53 -3.39 -5.48 -24.83
N SER A 54 -2.96 -5.58 -23.57
CA SER A 54 -3.43 -6.59 -22.61
C SER A 54 -4.94 -6.44 -22.36
N GLN A 55 -5.42 -5.24 -22.04
CA GLN A 55 -6.85 -4.96 -21.87
C GLN A 55 -7.68 -5.33 -23.11
N TYR A 56 -7.19 -5.00 -24.30
CA TYR A 56 -7.84 -5.38 -25.56
C TYR A 56 -7.93 -6.90 -25.73
N ASN A 57 -6.84 -7.63 -25.47
CA ASN A 57 -6.84 -9.09 -25.54
C ASN A 57 -7.68 -9.76 -24.43
N THR A 58 -7.76 -9.18 -23.23
CA THR A 58 -8.63 -9.66 -22.15
C THR A 58 -10.12 -9.42 -22.47
N LEU A 59 -10.46 -8.30 -23.12
CA LEU A 59 -11.81 -8.02 -23.59
C LEU A 59 -12.24 -8.97 -24.71
N VAL A 60 -11.32 -9.32 -25.62
CA VAL A 60 -11.56 -10.33 -26.68
C VAL A 60 -11.70 -11.74 -26.09
N LYS A 61 -10.93 -12.08 -25.05
CA LYS A 61 -11.05 -13.36 -24.32
C LYS A 61 -12.25 -13.45 -23.36
N LYS A 62 -12.92 -12.35 -23.05
CA LYS A 62 -14.19 -12.36 -22.29
C LYS A 62 -15.40 -12.76 -23.14
N ILE A 63 -15.20 -13.07 -24.42
CA ILE A 63 -16.22 -13.72 -25.24
C ILE A 63 -15.94 -15.23 -25.23
N SER A 64 -16.78 -15.91 -24.45
CA SER A 64 -17.05 -17.34 -24.43
C SER A 64 -16.21 -18.27 -23.52
N VAL A 65 -16.98 -19.02 -22.74
CA VAL A 65 -16.79 -20.40 -22.26
C VAL A 65 -16.25 -20.63 -20.84
N ASP A 66 -17.20 -21.07 -20.02
CA ASP A 66 -17.10 -22.01 -18.91
C ASP A 66 -15.98 -23.06 -19.07
N SER A 67 -15.00 -23.04 -18.17
CA SER A 67 -14.39 -24.25 -17.60
C SER A 67 -13.27 -23.85 -16.65
N VAL A 68 -13.29 -24.45 -15.45
CA VAL A 68 -12.17 -24.42 -14.51
C VAL A 68 -11.07 -25.29 -15.11
N THR A 69 -9.98 -24.67 -15.56
CA THR A 69 -8.73 -25.39 -15.87
C THR A 69 -7.72 -25.15 -14.76
N THR A 70 -7.41 -26.21 -14.01
CA THR A 70 -6.26 -26.29 -13.11
C THR A 70 -4.99 -26.07 -13.96
N TYR A 71 -4.24 -25.02 -13.68
CA TYR A 71 -2.99 -24.73 -14.38
C TYR A 71 -1.81 -25.13 -13.49
N GLU A 72 -0.95 -26.04 -13.97
CA GLU A 72 0.32 -26.35 -13.30
C GLU A 72 1.38 -25.31 -13.68
N VAL A 73 2.11 -24.82 -12.67
CA VAL A 73 3.14 -23.80 -12.82
C VAL A 73 4.39 -24.42 -13.44
N PRO A 74 4.83 -23.99 -14.64
CA PRO A 74 6.09 -24.48 -15.20
C PRO A 74 7.28 -23.82 -14.47
N VAL A 75 8.17 -24.65 -13.94
CA VAL A 75 9.43 -24.20 -13.30
C VAL A 75 10.43 -23.83 -14.40
N ILE A 76 10.82 -22.56 -14.47
CA ILE A 76 11.86 -22.07 -15.37
C ILE A 76 13.14 -21.83 -14.54
N PRO A 77 14.30 -22.37 -14.95
CA PRO A 77 15.54 -22.24 -14.19
C PRO A 77 16.01 -20.78 -14.15
N ASP A 78 16.30 -20.36 -12.93
CA ASP A 78 16.60 -19.00 -12.54
C ASP A 78 17.95 -18.52 -13.11
N ALA A 79 17.89 -17.50 -13.97
CA ALA A 79 19.06 -16.78 -14.43
C ALA A 79 18.86 -15.30 -14.13
N VAL A 80 19.20 -14.94 -12.88
CA VAL A 80 19.51 -13.60 -12.39
C VAL A 80 18.56 -12.51 -12.88
N GLY A 81 17.50 -12.30 -12.09
CA GLY A 81 16.88 -10.99 -11.83
C GLY A 81 16.66 -10.10 -13.04
N THR A 82 15.63 -10.39 -13.84
CA THR A 82 15.07 -9.41 -14.79
C THR A 82 13.60 -9.70 -15.10
N LEU A 83 12.73 -8.74 -14.81
CA LEU A 83 11.44 -8.38 -15.47
C LEU A 83 10.33 -9.46 -15.65
N CYS A 84 10.64 -10.74 -15.67
CA CYS A 84 9.72 -11.84 -15.98
C CYS A 84 8.77 -12.18 -14.82
N GLU A 85 9.16 -11.92 -13.56
CA GLU A 85 8.27 -12.13 -12.41
C GLU A 85 7.09 -11.14 -12.39
N THR A 86 7.35 -9.87 -12.72
CA THR A 86 6.28 -8.85 -12.86
C THR A 86 5.34 -9.17 -14.02
N VAL A 87 5.86 -9.77 -15.10
CA VAL A 87 5.07 -10.20 -16.27
C VAL A 87 4.26 -11.48 -15.97
N HIS A 88 4.75 -12.37 -15.10
CA HIS A 88 4.02 -13.59 -14.70
C HIS A 88 2.75 -13.29 -13.91
N ILE A 89 2.80 -12.35 -12.96
CA ILE A 89 1.64 -11.94 -12.15
C ILE A 89 0.50 -11.42 -13.05
N ALA A 90 0.82 -10.60 -14.06
CA ALA A 90 -0.19 -10.03 -14.96
C ALA A 90 -0.79 -11.05 -15.96
N LEU A 91 -0.09 -12.16 -16.23
CA LEU A 91 -0.53 -13.16 -17.21
C LEU A 91 -1.37 -14.30 -16.59
N VAL A 92 -1.31 -14.50 -15.26
CA VAL A 92 -2.02 -15.57 -14.54
C VAL A 92 -3.18 -15.03 -13.67
N LEU A 93 -3.18 -13.74 -13.33
CA LEU A 93 -4.20 -13.17 -12.45
C LEU A 93 -5.47 -12.71 -13.18
N LYS A 94 -6.61 -13.15 -12.66
CA LYS A 94 -7.91 -12.54 -12.95
C LYS A 94 -8.06 -11.30 -12.07
N TYR A 95 -8.04 -10.11 -12.68
CA TYR A 95 -8.35 -8.87 -11.96
C TYR A 95 -9.83 -8.50 -12.10
N SER A 96 -10.36 -7.82 -11.10
CA SER A 96 -11.68 -7.21 -11.09
C SER A 96 -11.60 -5.86 -10.39
N CYS A 97 -12.34 -4.88 -10.87
CA CYS A 97 -12.41 -3.54 -10.28
C CYS A 97 -13.81 -3.32 -9.72
N TYR A 98 -13.90 -2.80 -8.51
CA TYR A 98 -15.15 -2.51 -7.83
C TYR A 98 -15.25 -1.00 -7.59
N ASN A 99 -16.38 -0.40 -7.96
CA ASN A 99 -16.57 1.03 -7.79
C ASN A 99 -16.99 1.35 -6.35
N ALA A 100 -16.12 2.03 -5.60
CA ALA A 100 -16.40 2.47 -4.24
C ALA A 100 -17.23 3.77 -4.17
N GLU A 101 -17.35 4.53 -5.27
CA GLU A 101 -17.98 5.85 -5.30
C GLU A 101 -19.42 5.84 -4.79
N GLY A 102 -20.19 4.82 -5.20
CA GLY A 102 -21.59 4.63 -4.77
C GLY A 102 -21.77 4.40 -3.26
N TYR A 103 -20.69 4.04 -2.56
CA TYR A 103 -20.69 3.74 -1.13
C TYR A 103 -20.10 4.86 -0.27
N LEU A 104 -19.45 5.87 -0.87
CA LEU A 104 -18.75 6.93 -0.13
C LEU A 104 -19.68 7.75 0.77
N SER A 105 -20.94 7.91 0.39
CA SER A 105 -21.96 8.60 1.20
C SER A 105 -22.17 7.95 2.58
N GLN A 106 -21.82 6.67 2.73
CA GLN A 106 -21.89 5.97 4.00
C GLN A 106 -20.87 6.47 5.02
N VAL A 107 -19.69 6.92 4.57
CA VAL A 107 -18.56 7.35 5.43
C VAL A 107 -18.24 8.84 5.34
N GLN A 108 -18.81 9.57 4.38
CA GLN A 108 -18.52 11.00 4.16
C GLN A 108 -18.77 11.89 5.39
N TRP A 109 -19.66 11.47 6.29
CA TRP A 109 -20.01 12.21 7.50
C TRP A 109 -18.93 12.09 8.60
N ILE A 110 -18.01 11.12 8.48
CA ILE A 110 -16.90 10.92 9.40
C ILE A 110 -15.85 12.00 9.13
N ARG A 111 -15.64 12.90 10.08
CA ARG A 111 -14.57 13.90 10.00
C ARG A 111 -13.22 13.18 10.06
N ASN A 112 -12.36 13.44 9.08
CA ASN A 112 -11.08 12.75 8.92
C ASN A 112 -9.97 13.74 8.51
N SER A 113 -8.79 13.62 9.12
CA SER A 113 -7.60 14.43 8.79
C SER A 113 -6.53 13.66 8.02
N HIS A 114 -6.79 12.42 7.62
CA HIS A 114 -5.85 11.61 6.84
C HIS A 114 -5.58 12.21 5.45
N TYR A 115 -4.34 12.09 4.98
CA TYR A 115 -3.90 12.70 3.71
C TYR A 115 -4.65 12.15 2.48
N SER A 116 -5.06 10.87 2.52
CA SER A 116 -5.88 10.24 1.46
C SER A 116 -7.37 10.61 1.51
N GLY A 117 -7.78 11.50 2.42
CA GLY A 117 -9.16 11.98 2.52
C GLY A 117 -10.16 10.86 2.80
N ILE A 118 -11.34 10.93 2.16
CA ILE A 118 -12.43 9.96 2.37
C ILE A 118 -12.06 8.52 1.96
N TYR A 119 -11.13 8.35 1.02
CA TYR A 119 -10.72 7.02 0.54
C TYR A 119 -9.98 6.20 1.60
N ALA A 120 -9.40 6.87 2.60
CA ALA A 120 -8.80 6.22 3.76
C ALA A 120 -9.82 5.52 4.68
N LEU A 121 -11.13 5.67 4.44
CA LEU A 121 -12.20 5.01 5.19
C LEU A 121 -12.84 3.85 4.41
N VAL A 122 -12.43 3.62 3.16
CA VAL A 122 -13.09 2.65 2.26
C VAL A 122 -12.92 1.21 2.72
N LYS A 123 -11.89 0.88 3.51
CA LYS A 123 -11.74 -0.48 4.06
C LYS A 123 -12.91 -0.88 4.97
N LEU A 124 -13.58 0.09 5.61
CA LEU A 124 -14.82 -0.15 6.38
C LEU A 124 -15.98 -0.61 5.50
N LEU A 125 -15.94 -0.37 4.19
CA LEU A 125 -17.04 -0.63 3.25
C LEU A 125 -16.84 -1.91 2.43
N PHE A 126 -15.72 -2.63 2.59
CA PHE A 126 -15.45 -3.83 1.80
C PHE A 126 -16.50 -4.94 1.91
N PRO A 127 -17.11 -5.21 3.08
CA PRO A 127 -18.22 -6.16 3.16
C PRO A 127 -19.39 -5.83 2.23
N ASP A 128 -19.65 -4.54 1.99
CA ASP A 128 -20.74 -4.05 1.13
C ASP A 128 -20.32 -3.86 -0.35
N ILE A 129 -19.06 -3.49 -0.59
CA ILE A 129 -18.52 -3.23 -1.94
C ILE A 129 -18.23 -4.53 -2.69
N LEU A 130 -17.67 -5.53 -2.00
CA LEU A 130 -17.29 -6.79 -2.61
C LEU A 130 -18.53 -7.68 -2.81
N PRO A 131 -18.63 -8.44 -3.92
CA PRO A 131 -19.78 -9.29 -4.19
C PRO A 131 -19.90 -10.44 -3.18
N ASP A 132 -21.12 -10.93 -2.97
CA ASP A 132 -21.43 -12.03 -2.04
C ASP A 132 -20.73 -13.35 -2.39
N SER A 133 -20.31 -13.52 -3.65
CA SER A 133 -19.52 -14.66 -4.09
C SER A 133 -18.11 -14.70 -3.49
N ILE A 134 -17.61 -13.60 -2.93
CA ILE A 134 -16.30 -13.53 -2.25
C ILE A 134 -16.54 -13.71 -0.75
N SER A 135 -16.09 -14.84 -0.22
CA SER A 135 -16.23 -15.19 1.20
C SER A 135 -15.08 -14.69 2.08
N GLN A 136 -13.87 -14.59 1.52
CA GLN A 136 -12.66 -14.20 2.24
C GLN A 136 -11.81 -13.31 1.35
N ALA A 137 -11.12 -12.34 1.94
CA ALA A 137 -10.23 -11.43 1.22
C ALA A 137 -9.02 -11.03 2.08
N ILE A 138 -7.84 -11.00 1.47
CA ILE A 138 -6.68 -10.31 2.04
C ILE A 138 -6.69 -8.88 1.50
N VAL A 139 -6.73 -7.91 2.40
CA VAL A 139 -6.64 -6.48 2.12
C VAL A 139 -5.21 -6.04 2.32
N LEU A 140 -4.69 -5.29 1.35
CA LEU A 140 -3.29 -4.89 1.28
C LEU A 140 -3.20 -3.41 0.94
N ASP A 141 -2.36 -2.66 1.65
CA ASP A 141 -1.95 -1.33 1.21
C ASP A 141 -1.11 -1.42 -0.07
N SER A 142 -1.17 -0.36 -0.87
CA SER A 142 -0.49 -0.30 -2.18
C SER A 142 1.02 -0.08 -2.10
N ASP A 143 1.56 0.20 -0.91
CA ASP A 143 2.96 0.50 -0.65
C ASP A 143 3.72 -0.66 0.02
N LEU A 144 3.15 -1.87 0.00
CA LEU A 144 3.76 -3.08 0.52
C LEU A 144 4.71 -3.76 -0.47
N THR A 145 5.70 -4.48 0.07
CA THR A 145 6.58 -5.38 -0.69
C THR A 145 6.51 -6.77 -0.06
N PHE A 146 6.25 -7.80 -0.87
CA PHE A 146 6.21 -9.19 -0.41
C PHE A 146 7.60 -9.81 -0.40
N LEU A 147 7.98 -10.43 0.72
CA LEU A 147 9.22 -11.18 0.86
C LEU A 147 9.00 -12.70 0.90
N CYS A 148 7.74 -13.13 1.05
CA CYS A 148 7.32 -14.53 1.16
C CYS A 148 6.06 -14.77 0.30
N ASP A 149 5.68 -16.05 0.15
CA ASP A 149 4.48 -16.45 -0.59
C ASP A 149 3.20 -15.97 0.11
N VAL A 150 2.35 -15.23 -0.61
CA VAL A 150 1.04 -14.76 -0.13
C VAL A 150 0.09 -15.91 0.22
N ALA A 151 0.31 -17.12 -0.31
CA ALA A 151 -0.44 -18.31 0.05
C ALA A 151 -0.27 -18.69 1.53
N GLU A 152 0.87 -18.38 2.14
CA GLU A 152 1.09 -18.58 3.57
C GLU A 152 0.20 -17.65 4.41
N LEU A 153 0.05 -16.39 3.96
CA LEU A 153 -0.88 -15.45 4.59
C LEU A 153 -2.33 -15.92 4.42
N TRP A 154 -2.69 -16.44 3.24
CA TRP A 154 -4.01 -17.02 2.99
C TRP A 154 -4.30 -18.23 3.89
N ALA A 155 -3.30 -19.07 4.16
CA ALA A 155 -3.45 -20.22 5.05
C ALA A 155 -3.84 -19.83 6.48
N MET A 156 -3.51 -18.62 6.93
CA MET A 156 -3.82 -18.15 8.28
C MET A 156 -5.32 -17.96 8.55
N PHE A 157 -6.18 -17.89 7.52
CA PHE A 157 -7.64 -17.94 7.71
C PHE A 157 -8.09 -19.18 8.47
N ARG A 158 -7.36 -20.31 8.34
CA ARG A 158 -7.67 -21.56 9.07
C ARG A 158 -7.45 -21.46 10.57
N ASN A 159 -6.72 -20.45 11.03
CA ASN A 159 -6.44 -20.23 12.45
C ASN A 159 -7.52 -19.36 13.12
N MET A 160 -8.46 -18.79 12.36
CA MET A 160 -9.57 -18.03 12.93
C MET A 160 -10.58 -18.95 13.62
N THR A 161 -10.93 -18.64 14.86
CA THR A 161 -12.05 -19.27 15.57
C THR A 161 -13.39 -18.87 14.94
N ASP A 162 -14.49 -19.51 15.34
CA ASP A 162 -15.82 -19.21 14.81
C ASP A 162 -16.25 -17.74 15.01
N ASP A 163 -15.83 -17.13 16.12
CA ASP A 163 -16.12 -15.73 16.45
C ASP A 163 -15.20 -14.73 15.72
N GLN A 164 -14.01 -15.16 15.31
CA GLN A 164 -13.03 -14.30 14.65
C GLN A 164 -13.34 -14.14 13.16
N PHE A 165 -13.39 -12.88 12.71
CA PHE A 165 -13.68 -12.51 11.32
C PHE A 165 -12.73 -11.47 10.73
N ILE A 166 -11.84 -10.91 11.55
CA ILE A 166 -10.77 -10.00 11.11
C ILE A 166 -9.43 -10.49 11.66
N GLY A 167 -8.39 -10.52 10.82
CA GLY A 167 -7.02 -10.84 11.22
C GLY A 167 -6.09 -9.67 10.94
N LEU A 168 -5.29 -9.26 11.92
CA LEU A 168 -4.45 -8.06 11.84
C LEU A 168 -3.12 -8.25 12.56
N VAL A 169 -2.13 -7.43 12.19
CA VAL A 169 -0.82 -7.38 12.86
C VAL A 169 -0.81 -6.24 13.88
N GLU A 170 -0.25 -6.47 15.07
CA GLU A 170 -0.05 -5.40 16.05
C GLU A 170 0.79 -4.27 15.44
N ASN A 171 0.45 -3.03 15.77
CA ASN A 171 1.18 -1.85 15.35
C ASN A 171 2.59 -1.84 15.96
N GLU A 172 3.61 -1.60 15.14
CA GLU A 172 5.00 -1.43 15.63
C GLU A 172 5.19 -0.05 16.28
N SER A 173 4.40 0.94 15.87
CA SER A 173 4.41 2.28 16.45
C SER A 173 3.66 2.37 17.78
N ASN A 174 4.19 3.18 18.70
CA ASN A 174 3.50 3.53 19.96
C ASN A 174 2.38 4.57 19.78
N TRP A 175 1.87 4.79 18.56
CA TRP A 175 0.85 5.81 18.26
C TRP A 175 -0.34 5.82 19.24
N TYR A 176 -0.88 4.63 19.51
CA TYR A 176 -2.00 4.41 20.44
C TYR A 176 -1.54 4.23 21.89
N TYR A 177 -0.29 3.82 22.11
CA TYR A 177 0.32 3.60 23.42
C TYR A 177 0.82 4.93 24.02
N THR A 178 -0.05 5.95 24.07
CA THR A 178 0.25 7.25 24.67
C THR A 178 -0.91 7.72 25.55
N ASN A 179 -0.60 8.35 26.69
CA ASN A 179 -1.61 8.98 27.58
C ASN A 179 -2.20 10.29 26.99
N LYS A 180 -2.19 10.45 25.66
CA LYS A 180 -2.69 11.65 25.00
C LYS A 180 -4.23 11.58 24.93
N PRO A 181 -4.96 12.59 25.45
CA PRO A 181 -6.42 12.57 25.50
C PRO A 181 -7.08 12.55 24.11
N ASN A 182 -6.35 12.97 23.08
CA ASN A 182 -6.84 13.10 21.71
C ASN A 182 -6.55 11.86 20.85
N ARG A 183 -6.32 10.69 21.46
CA ARG A 183 -6.13 9.43 20.73
C ARG A 183 -7.43 8.64 20.64
N TRP A 184 -7.62 8.01 19.49
CA TRP A 184 -8.63 6.98 19.32
C TRP A 184 -8.31 5.78 20.22
N PRO A 185 -9.35 5.11 20.76
CA PRO A 185 -9.16 3.96 21.60
C PRO A 185 -8.58 2.78 20.79
N ALA A 186 -7.62 2.07 21.38
CA ALA A 186 -7.11 0.80 20.87
C ALA A 186 -6.77 -0.16 22.03
N LEU A 187 -6.57 -1.44 21.70
CA LEU A 187 -5.99 -2.45 22.58
C LEU A 187 -4.46 -2.47 22.40
N GLY A 188 -3.67 -2.46 23.48
CA GLY A 188 -2.20 -2.50 23.37
C GLY A 188 -1.62 -1.35 22.55
N ARG A 189 -0.74 -1.66 21.58
CA ARG A 189 -0.24 -0.67 20.61
C ARG A 189 -1.21 -0.38 19.47
N GLY A 190 -2.38 -1.02 19.47
CA GLY A 190 -3.32 -1.06 18.36
C GLY A 190 -2.85 -1.98 17.25
N TYR A 191 -3.65 -2.10 16.21
CA TYR A 191 -3.39 -2.92 15.03
C TYR A 191 -3.17 -2.03 13.80
N ASN A 192 -2.26 -2.46 12.92
CA ASN A 192 -2.04 -1.84 11.63
C ASN A 192 -3.05 -2.41 10.61
N THR A 193 -3.61 -1.57 9.74
CA THR A 193 -4.60 -2.00 8.72
C THR A 193 -4.03 -2.18 7.32
N GLY A 194 -2.71 -2.10 7.17
CA GLY A 194 -2.03 -2.27 5.89
C GLY A 194 -2.07 -3.71 5.40
N VAL A 195 -2.14 -4.69 6.31
CA VAL A 195 -2.46 -6.09 5.98
C VAL A 195 -3.63 -6.53 6.84
N MET A 196 -4.75 -6.91 6.20
CA MET A 196 -5.92 -7.42 6.91
C MET A 196 -6.45 -8.70 6.27
N LEU A 197 -6.80 -9.68 7.09
CA LEU A 197 -7.56 -10.86 6.68
C LEU A 197 -9.02 -10.60 7.02
N LEU A 198 -9.89 -10.60 6.01
CA LEU A 198 -11.32 -10.39 6.18
C LEU A 198 -12.09 -11.67 5.84
N ASP A 199 -12.76 -12.25 6.82
CA ASP A 199 -13.78 -13.28 6.58
C ASP A 199 -15.12 -12.61 6.29
N LEU A 200 -15.29 -12.19 5.04
CA LEU A 200 -16.49 -11.47 4.57
C LEU A 200 -17.77 -12.28 4.77
N LYS A 201 -17.69 -13.61 4.69
CA LYS A 201 -18.84 -14.48 4.95
C LYS A 201 -19.27 -14.32 6.40
N LYS A 202 -18.36 -14.48 7.37
CA LYS A 202 -18.69 -14.27 8.79
C LYS A 202 -19.18 -12.85 9.03
N ILE A 203 -18.48 -11.85 8.50
CA ILE A 203 -18.88 -10.43 8.66
C ILE A 203 -20.32 -10.21 8.21
N ARG A 204 -20.75 -10.79 7.07
CA ARG A 204 -22.12 -10.62 6.55
C ARG A 204 -23.17 -11.47 7.28
N THR A 205 -22.80 -12.59 7.89
CA THR A 205 -23.78 -13.54 8.46
C THR A 205 -23.89 -13.53 9.97
N THR A 206 -22.85 -13.12 10.70
CA THR A 206 -22.79 -13.24 12.17
C THR A 206 -22.76 -11.89 12.89
N THR A 207 -22.56 -10.78 12.18
CA THR A 207 -22.48 -9.44 12.79
C THR A 207 -23.20 -8.39 11.95
N ASP A 208 -23.62 -7.31 12.61
CA ASP A 208 -24.08 -6.09 11.94
C ASP A 208 -22.89 -5.15 11.80
N TRP A 209 -22.05 -5.42 10.80
CA TRP A 209 -20.80 -4.69 10.56
C TRP A 209 -21.01 -3.18 10.43
N THR A 210 -22.06 -2.79 9.70
CA THR A 210 -22.38 -1.37 9.48
C THR A 210 -22.76 -0.66 10.75
N ARG A 211 -23.57 -1.28 11.61
CA ARG A 211 -23.83 -0.73 12.94
C ARG A 211 -22.56 -0.71 13.79
N LEU A 212 -21.76 -1.77 13.76
CA LEU A 212 -20.55 -1.90 14.59
C LEU A 212 -19.55 -0.75 14.38
N TRP A 213 -19.20 -0.42 13.13
CA TRP A 213 -18.28 0.68 12.87
C TRP A 213 -18.94 2.06 13.07
N ARG A 214 -20.25 2.20 12.82
CA ARG A 214 -20.98 3.45 13.09
C ARG A 214 -21.03 3.78 14.57
N ASP A 215 -21.29 2.79 15.41
CA ASP A 215 -21.32 2.93 16.87
C ASP A 215 -19.93 3.32 17.39
N ALA A 216 -18.88 2.62 16.95
CA ALA A 216 -17.50 2.96 17.29
C ALA A 216 -17.13 4.41 16.92
N VAL A 217 -17.58 4.91 15.76
CA VAL A 217 -17.39 6.31 15.38
C VAL A 217 -18.22 7.23 16.27
N ASN A 218 -19.51 6.97 16.46
CA ASN A 218 -20.42 7.85 17.20
C ASN A 218 -20.02 8.02 18.68
N GLU A 219 -19.48 6.97 19.30
CA GLU A 219 -18.96 6.99 20.67
C GLU A 219 -17.73 7.91 20.82
N ASN A 220 -16.95 8.08 19.77
CA ASN A 220 -15.62 8.71 19.84
C ASN A 220 -15.53 10.07 19.15
N ILE A 221 -16.24 10.27 18.03
CA ILE A 221 -16.07 11.42 17.14
C ILE A 221 -16.43 12.76 17.80
N LYS A 222 -17.39 12.77 18.74
CA LYS A 222 -17.78 13.98 19.48
C LYS A 222 -16.66 14.49 20.40
N ARG A 223 -15.87 13.57 20.97
CA ARG A 223 -14.77 13.86 21.88
C ARG A 223 -13.46 14.13 21.13
N LEU A 224 -13.22 13.39 20.05
CA LEU A 224 -11.96 13.39 19.30
C LEU A 224 -11.95 14.33 18.09
N ASN A 225 -13.11 14.87 17.69
CA ASN A 225 -13.36 15.72 16.53
C ASN A 225 -13.17 15.05 15.15
N TYR A 226 -12.15 14.23 14.95
CA TYR A 226 -11.84 13.58 13.68
C TYR A 226 -11.02 12.29 13.86
N THR A 227 -11.04 11.40 12.86
CA THR A 227 -10.06 10.32 12.70
C THR A 227 -8.74 10.88 12.17
N THR A 228 -7.61 10.42 12.71
CA THR A 228 -6.27 10.77 12.23
C THR A 228 -5.69 9.66 11.35
N LEU A 229 -5.89 8.40 11.73
CA LEU A 229 -5.49 7.21 10.98
C LEU A 229 -6.70 6.53 10.29
N ALA A 230 -7.75 7.32 10.02
CA ALA A 230 -8.93 6.91 9.25
C ALA A 230 -9.54 5.55 9.68
N ASP A 231 -9.60 4.57 8.78
CA ASP A 231 -10.15 3.24 9.06
C ASP A 231 -9.44 2.53 10.23
N GLN A 232 -8.12 2.69 10.37
CA GLN A 232 -7.34 2.12 11.46
C GLN A 232 -7.83 2.61 12.83
N ASP A 233 -8.16 3.89 12.97
CA ASP A 233 -8.69 4.43 14.22
C ASP A 233 -10.04 3.78 14.57
N VAL A 234 -10.90 3.60 13.57
CA VAL A 234 -12.25 3.02 13.75
C VAL A 234 -12.18 1.53 14.04
N ILE A 235 -11.38 0.78 13.28
CA ILE A 235 -11.18 -0.66 13.48
C ILE A 235 -10.58 -0.92 14.86
N ASN A 236 -9.58 -0.14 15.29
CA ASN A 236 -9.01 -0.29 16.64
C ASN A 236 -10.03 0.00 17.75
N ALA A 237 -10.94 0.95 17.55
CA ALA A 237 -12.02 1.22 18.51
C ALA A 237 -12.99 0.03 18.63
N ILE A 238 -13.35 -0.60 17.50
CA ILE A 238 -14.17 -1.81 17.47
C ILE A 238 -13.47 -2.94 18.25
N ILE A 239 -12.19 -3.19 17.97
CA ILE A 239 -11.43 -4.29 18.57
C ILE A 239 -11.24 -4.07 20.06
N LYS A 240 -11.04 -2.83 20.52
CA LYS A 240 -10.98 -2.54 21.95
C LYS A 240 -12.27 -2.92 22.68
N ASN A 241 -13.42 -2.70 22.04
CA ASN A 241 -14.73 -3.03 22.60
C ASN A 241 -15.05 -4.54 22.49
N GLN A 242 -14.56 -5.21 21.42
CA GLN A 242 -14.84 -6.62 21.13
C GLN A 242 -13.58 -7.37 20.67
N PRO A 243 -12.62 -7.64 21.58
CA PRO A 243 -11.32 -8.22 21.20
C PRO A 243 -11.43 -9.65 20.66
N HIS A 244 -12.46 -10.41 21.05
CA HIS A 244 -12.69 -11.79 20.61
C HIS A 244 -12.97 -11.93 19.11
N ASN A 245 -13.33 -10.86 18.42
CA ASN A 245 -13.60 -10.86 16.98
C ASN A 245 -12.31 -10.87 16.12
N THR A 246 -11.14 -10.67 16.74
CA THR A 246 -9.88 -10.46 16.04
C THR A 246 -8.92 -11.62 16.26
N LEU A 247 -8.31 -12.09 15.17
CA LEU A 247 -7.12 -12.93 15.19
C LEU A 247 -5.89 -12.02 15.15
N GLU A 248 -5.07 -12.08 16.19
CA GLU A 248 -3.76 -11.41 16.20
C GLU A 248 -2.75 -12.24 15.40
N LEU A 249 -2.19 -11.65 14.35
CA LEU A 249 -1.18 -12.25 13.50
C LEU A 249 0.22 -11.97 14.04
N SER A 250 1.17 -12.87 13.73
CA SER A 250 2.58 -12.69 14.07
C SER A 250 3.11 -11.35 13.52
N SER A 251 3.96 -10.67 14.27
CA SER A 251 4.66 -9.47 13.82
C SER A 251 5.50 -9.69 12.56
N GLU A 252 5.89 -10.94 12.27
CA GLU A 252 6.62 -11.30 11.06
C GLU A 252 5.80 -11.13 9.78
N VAL A 253 4.46 -11.06 9.88
CA VAL A 253 3.57 -10.87 8.72
C VAL A 253 3.70 -9.48 8.11
N GLN A 254 4.03 -8.46 8.91
CA GLN A 254 4.15 -7.09 8.43
C GLN A 254 5.18 -6.31 9.26
N HIS A 255 6.27 -5.91 8.60
CA HIS A 255 7.19 -4.92 9.15
C HIS A 255 6.81 -3.52 8.69
N GLN A 256 6.84 -2.53 9.60
CA GLN A 256 6.41 -1.15 9.33
C GLN A 256 7.64 -0.24 9.33
N ASN A 257 7.89 0.39 8.19
CA ASN A 257 9.01 1.34 8.12
C ASN A 257 8.77 2.51 9.09
N PRO A 258 9.77 2.88 9.91
CA PRO A 258 9.65 3.93 10.91
C PRO A 258 9.47 5.35 10.33
#